data_AF-A0A5C8PDL3-F1
#
_entry.id   AF-A0A5C8PDL3-F1
#
_cell.length_a   1.000
_cell.length_b   1.000
_cell.length_c   1.000
_cell.angle_alpha   90.00
_cell.angle_beta   90.00
_cell.angle_gamma   90.00
#
_symmetry.space_group_name_H-M   'P 1'
#
loop_
_entity.id
_entity.type
_entity.pdbx_description
1 polymer ?
#
loop_
_entity_poly.entity_id
_entity_poly.type
_entity_poly.pdbx_seq_one_letter_code
_entity_poly.pdbx_strand_id
1 'polypeptide(L)'
;MRWSGDGSGERRGYHHGNLREALIRAALDLIGQKGPAGFTFADAARMAGVSSAAPYRHYRDRDALLADVARRGFELFTAALAQAWNEGRPEPVKAFENIGRAFLAFARREPAYYAAMFEAGVALDSDPDLRKAADDAFAVLRGASETLCAAAPPASRPPALMMSLHVWAMSHGIASLFARADAGRRALPMSPEDLLEAAVLVYLQGLGLVGGAASHGTAPGGRW
;
A
#
# COMPACT_ATOMS: atom_id res chain seq x y z
N MET A 1 -10.72 67.06 -6.13
CA MET A 1 -9.82 66.22 -5.30
C MET A 1 -10.70 65.26 -4.52
N ARG A 2 -10.49 63.94 -4.45
CA ARG A 2 -9.51 63.01 -5.00
C ARG A 2 -10.17 61.63 -4.80
N TRP A 3 -10.16 60.76 -5.81
CA TRP A 3 -10.57 59.37 -5.66
C TRP A 3 -9.47 58.63 -4.88
N SER A 4 -9.83 57.73 -3.98
CA SER A 4 -8.90 56.75 -3.40
C SER A 4 -9.68 55.49 -3.06
N GLY A 5 -9.71 54.56 -4.00
CA GLY A 5 -9.81 53.14 -3.70
C GLY A 5 -8.41 52.55 -3.62
N ASP A 6 -8.22 51.62 -2.67
CA ASP A 6 -7.17 50.61 -2.61
C ASP A 6 -7.79 49.53 -1.70
N GLY A 7 -8.14 48.33 -2.19
CA GLY A 7 -7.20 47.29 -2.61
C GLY A 7 -6.52 46.72 -1.35
N SER A 8 -6.34 45.42 -1.14
CA SER A 8 -6.57 44.23 -1.93
C SER A 8 -6.43 43.06 -0.95
N GLY A 9 -7.17 41.97 -1.19
CA GLY A 9 -7.20 40.82 -0.30
C GLY A 9 -5.82 40.22 -0.04
N GLU A 10 -5.55 39.94 1.24
CA GLU A 10 -4.44 39.11 1.69
C GLU A 10 -4.58 37.71 1.09
N ARG A 11 -4.00 37.51 -0.10
CA ARG A 11 -3.69 36.18 -0.62
C ARG A 11 -2.61 35.60 0.28
N ARG A 12 -3.05 34.76 1.24
CA ARG A 12 -2.19 33.94 2.09
C ARG A 12 -1.03 33.35 1.28
N GLY A 13 0.18 33.58 1.81
CA GLY A 13 1.46 33.46 1.11
C GLY A 13 1.65 32.17 0.34
N TYR A 14 2.06 32.35 -0.91
CA TYR A 14 2.63 31.35 -1.78
C TYR A 14 3.89 30.77 -1.12
N HIS A 15 3.87 29.49 -0.73
CA HIS A 15 5.07 28.79 -0.27
C HIS A 15 5.98 28.49 -1.48
N HIS A 16 6.69 29.50 -1.99
CA HIS A 16 7.62 29.39 -3.13
C HIS A 16 8.78 28.40 -2.92
N GLY A 17 8.96 27.85 -1.72
CA GLY A 17 10.10 26.98 -1.42
C GLY A 17 9.98 25.55 -1.90
N ASN A 18 8.77 25.02 -2.15
CA ASN A 18 8.65 23.60 -2.53
C ASN A 18 7.43 23.29 -3.39
N LEU A 19 7.46 23.75 -4.65
CA LEU A 19 6.43 23.44 -5.65
C LEU A 19 6.24 21.93 -5.84
N ARG A 20 7.31 21.14 -5.73
CA ARG A 20 7.25 19.67 -5.79
C ARG A 20 6.33 19.12 -4.71
N GLU A 21 6.51 19.52 -3.45
CA GLU A 21 5.62 19.12 -2.34
C GLU A 21 4.19 19.62 -2.52
N ALA A 22 4.01 20.85 -3.01
CA ALA A 22 2.68 21.39 -3.26
C ALA A 22 1.91 20.56 -4.30
N LEU A 23 2.60 20.11 -5.36
CA LEU A 23 2.01 19.25 -6.39
C LEU A 23 1.70 17.85 -5.89
N ILE A 24 2.54 17.29 -5.02
CA ILE A 24 2.30 15.97 -4.41
C ILE A 24 1.08 16.04 -3.48
N ARG A 25 0.98 17.07 -2.63
CA ARG A 25 -0.19 17.27 -1.77
C ARG A 25 -1.46 17.46 -2.60
N ALA A 26 -1.39 18.30 -3.62
CA ALA A 26 -2.50 18.49 -4.56
C ALA A 26 -2.92 17.18 -5.24
N ALA A 27 -1.96 16.34 -5.66
CA ALA A 27 -2.25 15.03 -6.23
C ALA A 27 -2.94 14.10 -5.22
N LEU A 28 -2.45 14.03 -3.99
CA LEU A 28 -3.06 13.21 -2.92
C LEU A 28 -4.50 13.63 -2.65
N ASP A 29 -4.76 14.93 -2.55
CA ASP A 29 -6.11 15.47 -2.35
C ASP A 29 -7.03 15.13 -3.53
N LEU A 30 -6.52 15.25 -4.77
CA LEU A 30 -7.26 14.92 -5.98
C LEU A 30 -7.55 13.42 -6.11
N ILE A 31 -6.60 12.56 -5.75
CA ILE A 31 -6.79 11.11 -5.70
C ILE A 31 -7.89 10.77 -4.69
N GLY A 32 -7.85 11.37 -3.50
CA GLY A 32 -8.89 11.15 -2.47
C GLY A 32 -10.29 11.59 -2.92
N GLN A 33 -10.39 12.62 -3.76
CA GLN A 33 -11.68 13.15 -4.24
C GLN A 33 -12.21 12.46 -5.49
N LYS A 34 -11.32 12.11 -6.44
CA LYS A 34 -11.70 11.71 -7.80
C LYS A 34 -11.14 10.35 -8.22
N GLY A 35 -10.35 9.71 -7.36
CA GLY A 35 -9.55 8.54 -7.70
C GLY A 35 -8.31 8.90 -8.54
N PRO A 36 -7.37 7.96 -8.70
CA PRO A 36 -6.09 8.22 -9.36
C PRO A 36 -6.20 8.50 -10.86
N ALA A 37 -7.25 8.01 -11.52
CA ALA A 37 -7.55 8.30 -12.93
C ALA A 37 -8.37 9.58 -13.13
N GLY A 38 -8.90 10.19 -12.05
CA GLY A 38 -9.93 11.22 -12.12
C GLY A 38 -9.44 12.67 -12.20
N PHE A 39 -8.13 12.91 -12.33
CA PHE A 39 -7.58 14.27 -12.40
C PHE A 39 -6.57 14.44 -13.54
N THR A 40 -6.48 15.69 -14.02
CA THR A 40 -5.52 16.12 -15.02
C THR A 40 -4.32 16.81 -14.37
N PHE A 41 -3.20 16.92 -15.09
CA PHE A 41 -2.03 17.65 -14.57
C PHE A 41 -2.35 19.14 -14.32
N ALA A 42 -3.26 19.73 -15.11
CA ALA A 42 -3.77 21.08 -14.88
C ALA A 42 -4.62 21.19 -13.60
N ASP A 43 -5.37 20.16 -13.22
CA ASP A 43 -6.07 20.13 -11.94
C ASP A 43 -5.09 20.19 -10.77
N ALA A 44 -3.98 19.45 -10.83
CA ALA A 44 -2.93 19.48 -9.81
C ALA A 44 -2.28 20.86 -9.72
N ALA A 45 -1.98 21.51 -10.85
CA ALA A 45 -1.45 22.87 -10.89
C ALA A 45 -2.40 23.88 -10.22
N ARG A 46 -3.69 23.81 -10.58
CA ARG A 46 -4.73 24.68 -10.03
C ARG A 46 -4.93 24.46 -8.53
N MET A 47 -4.96 23.20 -8.09
CA MET A 47 -5.08 22.83 -6.68
C MET A 47 -3.87 23.31 -5.87
N ALA A 48 -2.66 23.22 -6.44
CA ALA A 48 -1.44 23.75 -5.84
C ALA A 48 -1.35 25.30 -5.87
N GLY A 49 -2.36 25.99 -6.45
CA GLY A 49 -2.40 27.45 -6.53
C GLY A 49 -1.39 28.07 -7.49
N VAL A 50 -0.90 27.30 -8.47
CA VAL A 50 0.16 27.73 -9.40
C VAL A 50 -0.35 27.84 -10.84
N SER A 51 0.43 28.49 -11.71
CA SER A 51 0.13 28.54 -13.14
C SER A 51 0.23 27.15 -13.77
N SER A 52 -0.51 26.91 -14.86
CA SER A 52 -0.51 25.63 -15.59
C SER A 52 0.87 25.22 -16.12
N ALA A 53 1.77 26.19 -16.35
CA ALA A 53 3.12 25.94 -16.84
C ALA A 53 4.13 25.61 -15.72
N ALA A 54 3.84 25.97 -14.46
CA ALA A 54 4.79 25.81 -13.36
C ALA A 54 5.18 24.33 -13.05
N PRO A 55 4.25 23.36 -13.07
CA PRO A 55 4.57 21.96 -12.76
C PRO A 55 5.57 21.30 -13.70
N TYR A 56 5.64 21.75 -14.96
CA TYR A 56 6.54 21.21 -15.99
C TYR A 56 8.03 21.37 -15.65
N ARG A 57 8.36 22.23 -14.68
CA ARG A 57 9.73 22.37 -14.15
C ARG A 57 10.14 21.18 -13.26
N HIS A 58 9.19 20.38 -12.79
CA HIS A 58 9.43 19.25 -11.87
C HIS A 58 8.97 17.91 -12.44
N TYR A 59 7.88 17.88 -13.20
CA TYR A 59 7.35 16.66 -13.78
C TYR A 59 7.00 16.89 -15.25
N ARG A 60 7.37 15.94 -16.11
CA ARG A 60 7.05 16.01 -17.54
C ARG A 60 5.55 15.91 -17.82
N ASP A 61 4.82 15.19 -16.99
CA ASP A 61 3.39 14.87 -17.16
C ASP A 61 2.77 14.41 -15.82
N ARG A 62 1.48 14.05 -15.88
CA ARG A 62 0.71 13.51 -14.75
C ARG A 62 1.29 12.19 -14.24
N ASP A 63 1.76 11.32 -15.13
CA ASP A 63 2.19 9.98 -14.75
C ASP A 63 3.53 10.03 -14.01
N ALA A 64 4.42 10.97 -14.36
CA ALA A 64 5.63 11.26 -13.60
C ALA A 64 5.32 11.81 -12.20
N LEU A 65 4.28 12.64 -12.05
CA LEU A 65 3.80 13.07 -10.72
C LEU A 65 3.24 11.88 -9.93
N LEU A 66 2.41 11.03 -10.55
CA LEU A 66 1.86 9.84 -9.91
C LEU A 66 2.94 8.82 -9.53
N ALA A 67 3.95 8.62 -10.37
CA ALA A 67 5.11 7.76 -10.08
C ALA A 67 5.83 8.21 -8.81
N ASP A 68 6.02 9.51 -8.64
CA ASP A 68 6.67 10.07 -7.46
C ASP A 68 5.80 10.00 -6.20
N VAL A 69 4.48 10.19 -6.34
CA VAL A 69 3.52 9.94 -5.25
C VAL A 69 3.54 8.46 -4.85
N ALA A 70 3.52 7.53 -5.82
CA ALA A 70 3.57 6.10 -5.59
C ALA A 70 4.88 5.67 -4.92
N ARG A 71 6.03 6.20 -5.38
CA ARG A 71 7.35 5.95 -4.78
C ARG A 71 7.36 6.31 -3.29
N ARG A 72 6.87 7.51 -2.94
CA ARG A 72 6.74 7.93 -1.52
C ARG A 72 5.77 7.04 -0.75
N GLY A 73 4.67 6.64 -1.39
CA GLY A 73 3.73 5.67 -0.82
C GLY A 73 4.44 4.36 -0.46
N PHE A 74 5.22 3.80 -1.38
CA PHE A 74 6.03 2.59 -1.13
C PHE A 74 7.08 2.79 -0.03
N GLU A 75 7.73 3.94 0.07
CA GLU A 75 8.68 4.24 1.16
C GLU A 75 7.98 4.24 2.53
N LEU A 76 6.84 4.93 2.65
CA LEU A 76 6.04 4.96 3.87
C LEU A 76 5.50 3.56 4.22
N PHE A 77 5.04 2.84 3.20
CA PHE A 77 4.51 1.49 3.33
C PHE A 77 5.58 0.51 3.81
N THR A 78 6.77 0.54 3.21
CA THR A 78 7.92 -0.27 3.60
C THR A 78 8.27 -0.02 5.07
N ALA A 79 8.32 1.25 5.50
CA ALA A 79 8.60 1.59 6.88
C ALA A 79 7.55 1.02 7.84
N ALA A 80 6.26 1.10 7.48
CA ALA A 80 5.17 0.54 8.29
C ALA A 80 5.24 -0.99 8.39
N LEU A 81 5.49 -1.69 7.28
CA LEU A 81 5.63 -3.15 7.27
C LEU A 81 6.87 -3.60 8.04
N ALA A 82 8.00 -2.92 7.87
CA ALA A 82 9.26 -3.25 8.56
C ALA A 82 9.14 -3.03 10.07
N GLN A 83 8.47 -1.94 10.49
CA GLN A 83 8.16 -1.70 11.90
C GLN A 83 7.26 -2.79 12.48
N ALA A 84 6.26 -3.23 11.72
CA ALA A 84 5.36 -4.29 12.16
C ALA A 84 6.05 -5.67 12.26
N TRP A 85 6.98 -5.94 11.33
CA TRP A 85 7.82 -7.12 11.36
C TRP A 85 8.77 -7.14 12.57
N ASN A 86 9.36 -5.98 12.92
CA ASN A 86 10.23 -5.83 14.10
C ASN A 86 11.28 -6.95 14.24
N GLU A 87 11.91 -7.34 13.12
CA GLU A 87 12.90 -8.42 13.07
C GLU A 87 12.40 -9.77 13.63
N GLY A 88 11.09 -10.03 13.51
CA GLY A 88 10.46 -11.26 14.00
C GLY A 88 10.16 -11.27 15.50
N ARG A 89 10.14 -10.11 16.18
CA ARG A 89 9.85 -10.01 17.63
C ARG A 89 8.38 -9.68 17.93
N PRO A 90 7.85 -10.11 19.10
CA PRO A 90 8.51 -10.97 20.10
C PRO A 90 8.63 -12.42 19.65
N GLU A 91 7.84 -12.83 18.67
CA GLU A 91 7.95 -14.12 18.01
C GLU A 91 7.56 -13.99 16.52
N PRO A 92 8.16 -14.79 15.61
CA PRO A 92 8.03 -14.59 14.16
C PRO A 92 6.61 -14.69 13.58
N VAL A 93 5.76 -15.59 14.08
CA VAL A 93 4.37 -15.74 13.62
C VAL A 93 3.57 -14.50 13.98
N LYS A 94 3.64 -14.01 15.23
CA LYS A 94 2.96 -12.78 15.64
C LYS A 94 3.47 -11.56 14.89
N ALA A 95 4.79 -11.48 14.70
CA ALA A 95 5.39 -10.43 13.88
C ALA A 95 4.87 -10.47 12.43
N PHE A 96 4.69 -11.66 11.87
CA PHE A 96 4.13 -11.85 10.53
C PHE A 96 2.65 -11.43 10.45
N GLU A 97 1.83 -11.78 11.45
CA GLU A 97 0.45 -11.29 11.56
C GLU A 97 0.39 -9.75 11.64
N ASN A 98 1.33 -9.15 12.37
CA ASN A 98 1.42 -7.70 12.48
C ASN A 98 1.70 -7.03 11.13
N ILE A 99 2.48 -7.65 10.23
CA ILE A 99 2.67 -7.16 8.85
C ILE A 99 1.31 -7.06 8.14
N GLY A 100 0.47 -8.09 8.23
CA GLY A 100 -0.87 -8.08 7.64
C GLY A 100 -1.76 -6.98 8.21
N ARG A 101 -1.73 -6.78 9.54
CA ARG A 101 -2.45 -5.67 10.21
C ARG A 101 -1.95 -4.31 9.76
N ALA A 102 -0.62 -4.13 9.63
CA ALA A 102 -0.02 -2.89 9.15
C ALA A 102 -0.36 -2.61 7.68
N PHE A 103 -0.43 -3.65 6.84
CA PHE A 103 -0.88 -3.55 5.46
C PHE A 103 -2.27 -2.93 5.39
N LEU A 104 -3.25 -3.53 6.09
CA LEU A 104 -4.64 -3.09 6.09
C LEU A 104 -4.80 -1.70 6.73
N ALA A 105 -4.04 -1.43 7.79
CA ALA A 105 -4.02 -0.13 8.43
C ALA A 105 -3.49 0.97 7.49
N PHE A 106 -2.46 0.68 6.69
CA PHE A 106 -1.95 1.63 5.69
C PHE A 106 -2.98 1.89 4.61
N ALA A 107 -3.59 0.86 4.03
CA ALA A 107 -4.64 1.01 3.02
C ALA A 107 -5.81 1.88 3.51
N ARG A 108 -6.16 1.76 4.79
CA ARG A 108 -7.23 2.54 5.43
C ARG A 108 -6.83 3.98 5.79
N ARG A 109 -5.61 4.19 6.29
CA ARG A 109 -5.15 5.51 6.79
C ARG A 109 -4.62 6.40 5.68
N GLU A 110 -4.03 5.80 4.65
CA GLU A 110 -3.39 6.47 3.54
C GLU A 110 -4.00 6.05 2.18
N PRO A 111 -5.33 6.17 2.00
CA PRO A 111 -6.02 5.62 0.83
C PRO A 111 -5.55 6.25 -0.50
N ALA A 112 -5.15 7.52 -0.49
CA ALA A 112 -4.62 8.19 -1.67
C ALA A 112 -3.24 7.64 -2.09
N TYR A 113 -2.36 7.37 -1.13
CA TYR A 113 -1.08 6.71 -1.42
C TYR A 113 -1.31 5.27 -1.89
N TYR A 114 -2.19 4.52 -1.21
CA TYR A 114 -2.53 3.16 -1.60
C TYR A 114 -3.06 3.08 -3.04
N ALA A 115 -3.98 3.98 -3.41
CA ALA A 115 -4.48 4.08 -4.78
C ALA A 115 -3.37 4.48 -5.78
N ALA A 116 -2.48 5.40 -5.42
CA ALA A 116 -1.33 5.75 -6.26
C ALA A 116 -0.40 4.56 -6.54
N MET A 117 -0.14 3.73 -5.52
CA MET A 117 0.75 2.58 -5.60
C MET A 117 0.16 1.42 -6.40
N PHE A 118 -1.12 1.11 -6.20
CA PHE A 118 -1.71 -0.15 -6.65
C PHE A 118 -2.83 0.00 -7.69
N GLU A 119 -3.40 1.20 -7.87
CA GLU A 119 -4.60 1.41 -8.69
C GLU A 119 -4.39 2.44 -9.81
N ALA A 120 -3.35 3.28 -9.72
CA ALA A 120 -3.10 4.35 -10.69
C ALA A 120 -2.61 3.86 -12.07
N GLY A 121 -2.21 2.59 -12.20
CA GLY A 121 -1.74 2.02 -13.46
C GLY A 121 -0.38 2.57 -13.94
N VAL A 122 0.37 3.23 -13.06
CA VAL A 122 1.74 3.69 -13.37
C VAL A 122 2.64 2.47 -13.55
N ALA A 123 3.31 2.38 -14.70
CA ALA A 123 4.30 1.33 -14.93
C ALA A 123 5.47 1.51 -13.97
N LEU A 124 5.71 0.53 -13.11
CA LEU A 124 6.81 0.59 -12.14
C LEU A 124 8.19 0.70 -12.82
N ASP A 125 8.35 0.18 -14.04
CA ASP A 125 9.59 0.32 -14.84
C ASP A 125 9.76 1.70 -15.50
N SER A 126 8.83 2.63 -15.30
CA SER A 126 8.96 4.00 -15.80
C SER A 126 10.01 4.82 -15.04
N ASP A 127 10.38 4.39 -13.84
CA ASP A 127 11.37 5.03 -12.97
C ASP A 127 12.09 3.96 -12.12
N PRO A 128 13.43 3.83 -12.20
CA PRO A 128 14.20 2.89 -11.39
C PRO A 128 14.00 3.05 -9.88
N ASP A 129 13.81 4.28 -9.38
CA ASP A 129 13.61 4.54 -7.96
C ASP A 129 12.21 4.08 -7.51
N LEU A 130 11.20 4.19 -8.38
CA LEU A 130 9.86 3.63 -8.15
C LEU A 130 9.90 2.10 -8.11
N ARG A 131 10.55 1.47 -9.10
CA ARG A 131 10.77 0.03 -9.14
C ARG A 131 11.42 -0.46 -7.84
N LYS A 132 12.52 0.19 -7.44
CA LYS A 132 13.23 -0.15 -6.20
C LYS A 132 12.34 -0.02 -4.97
N ALA A 133 11.59 1.08 -4.83
CA ALA A 133 10.71 1.28 -3.67
C ALA A 133 9.60 0.21 -3.59
N ALA A 134 9.02 -0.18 -4.73
CA ALA A 134 8.04 -1.26 -4.79
C ALA A 134 8.64 -2.62 -4.40
N ASP A 135 9.85 -2.91 -4.89
CA ASP A 135 10.57 -4.14 -4.57
C ASP A 135 10.97 -4.20 -3.09
N ASP A 136 11.44 -3.09 -2.51
CA ASP A 136 11.78 -2.96 -1.09
C ASP A 136 10.55 -3.26 -0.21
N ALA A 137 9.38 -2.75 -0.56
CA ALA A 137 8.13 -3.01 0.16
C ALA A 137 7.76 -4.50 0.15
N PHE A 138 7.81 -5.14 -1.02
CA PHE A 138 7.53 -6.57 -1.14
C PHE A 138 8.60 -7.43 -0.44
N ALA A 139 9.86 -6.98 -0.43
CA ALA A 139 10.96 -7.67 0.22
C ALA A 139 10.76 -7.81 1.73
N VAL A 140 10.05 -6.89 2.40
CA VAL A 140 9.71 -7.04 3.83
C VAL A 140 8.83 -8.27 4.07
N LEU A 141 7.72 -8.41 3.34
CA LEU A 141 6.84 -9.57 3.45
C LEU A 141 7.57 -10.86 3.04
N ARG A 142 8.40 -10.77 2.00
CA ARG A 142 9.19 -11.90 1.53
C ARG A 142 10.20 -12.38 2.56
N GLY A 143 10.98 -11.48 3.17
CA GLY A 143 11.96 -11.83 4.20
C GLY A 143 11.30 -12.42 5.46
N ALA A 144 10.12 -11.90 5.83
CA ALA A 144 9.32 -12.46 6.91
C ALA A 144 8.81 -13.88 6.58
N SER A 145 8.35 -14.09 5.34
CA SER A 145 7.96 -15.42 4.85
C SER A 145 9.15 -16.39 4.81
N GLU A 146 10.32 -15.94 4.36
CA GLU A 146 11.56 -16.72 4.36
C GLU A 146 11.96 -17.15 5.78
N THR A 147 11.81 -16.26 6.77
CA THR A 147 12.06 -16.56 8.19
C THR A 147 11.13 -17.66 8.70
N LEU A 148 9.82 -17.57 8.42
CA LEU A 148 8.86 -18.59 8.82
C LEU A 148 9.10 -19.93 8.11
N CYS A 149 9.28 -19.91 6.79
CA CYS A 149 9.56 -21.13 6.01
C CYS A 149 10.86 -21.80 6.45
N ALA A 150 11.88 -21.04 6.87
CA ALA A 150 13.15 -21.59 7.32
C ALA A 150 13.02 -22.48 8.58
N ALA A 151 12.01 -22.23 9.43
CA ALA A 151 11.71 -23.04 10.60
C ALA A 151 11.20 -24.45 10.26
N ALA A 152 10.66 -24.65 9.04
CA ALA A 152 10.22 -25.96 8.58
C ALA A 152 11.41 -26.86 8.17
N PRO A 153 11.29 -28.20 8.34
CA PRO A 153 12.27 -29.16 7.84
C PRO A 153 12.50 -28.99 6.32
N PRO A 154 13.74 -29.13 5.81
CA PRO A 154 14.03 -28.93 4.39
C PRO A 154 13.15 -29.76 3.44
N ALA A 155 12.78 -30.98 3.82
CA ALA A 155 11.96 -31.88 3.00
C ALA A 155 10.49 -31.42 2.85
N SER A 156 9.99 -30.57 3.74
CA SER A 156 8.61 -30.07 3.77
C SER A 156 8.54 -28.55 3.75
N ARG A 157 9.66 -27.87 3.42
CA ARG A 157 9.75 -26.42 3.46
C ARG A 157 8.97 -25.81 2.28
N PRO A 158 7.96 -24.96 2.53
CA PRO A 158 7.22 -24.34 1.45
C PRO A 158 8.05 -23.24 0.76
N PRO A 159 7.85 -23.00 -0.55
CA PRO A 159 8.51 -21.90 -1.25
C PRO A 159 8.07 -20.54 -0.68
N ALA A 160 8.98 -19.80 -0.05
CA ALA A 160 8.67 -18.54 0.61
C ALA A 160 8.06 -17.48 -0.33
N LEU A 161 8.49 -17.46 -1.60
CA LEU A 161 7.90 -16.57 -2.61
C LEU A 161 6.42 -16.86 -2.85
N MET A 162 6.02 -18.14 -2.91
CA MET A 162 4.61 -18.50 -3.09
C MET A 162 3.78 -18.08 -1.87
N MET A 163 4.28 -18.35 -0.67
CA MET A 163 3.64 -17.87 0.56
C MET A 163 3.47 -16.35 0.58
N SER A 164 4.53 -15.61 0.20
CA SER A 164 4.51 -14.14 0.12
C SER A 164 3.42 -13.67 -0.84
N LEU A 165 3.34 -14.24 -2.04
CA LEU A 165 2.34 -13.87 -3.05
C LEU A 165 0.91 -14.20 -2.62
N HIS A 166 0.68 -15.34 -1.94
CA HIS A 166 -0.65 -15.66 -1.41
C HIS A 166 -1.08 -14.68 -0.33
N VAL A 167 -0.21 -14.37 0.63
CA VAL A 167 -0.52 -13.41 1.70
C VAL A 167 -0.70 -12.00 1.14
N TRP A 168 0.10 -11.61 0.15
CA TRP A 168 -0.06 -10.36 -0.60
C TRP A 168 -1.42 -10.28 -1.30
N ALA A 169 -1.82 -11.34 -2.01
CA ALA A 169 -3.11 -11.42 -2.68
C ALA A 169 -4.29 -11.38 -1.70
N MET A 170 -4.23 -12.11 -0.59
CA MET A 170 -5.25 -12.07 0.47
C MET A 170 -5.38 -10.66 1.07
N SER A 171 -4.25 -10.02 1.37
CA SER A 171 -4.22 -8.67 1.94
C SER A 171 -4.84 -7.64 0.99
N HIS A 172 -4.47 -7.67 -0.30
CA HIS A 172 -5.09 -6.80 -1.32
C HIS A 172 -6.58 -7.07 -1.50
N GLY A 173 -6.98 -8.35 -1.57
CA GLY A 173 -8.39 -8.73 -1.73
C GLY A 173 -9.24 -8.21 -0.57
N ILE A 174 -8.76 -8.39 0.67
CA ILE A 174 -9.44 -7.90 1.88
C ILE A 174 -9.44 -6.37 1.91
N ALA A 175 -8.31 -5.71 1.63
CA ALA A 175 -8.26 -4.25 1.55
C ALA A 175 -9.28 -3.72 0.54
N SER A 176 -9.36 -4.30 -0.66
CA SER A 176 -10.31 -3.94 -1.70
C SER A 176 -11.76 -4.15 -1.28
N LEU A 177 -12.08 -5.31 -0.67
CA LEU A 177 -13.43 -5.61 -0.18
C LEU A 177 -13.93 -4.60 0.86
N PHE A 178 -13.04 -4.13 1.74
CA PHE A 178 -13.38 -3.20 2.83
C PHE A 178 -13.24 -1.72 2.45
N ALA A 179 -12.50 -1.38 1.39
CA ALA A 179 -12.38 -0.02 0.87
C ALA A 179 -13.64 0.46 0.12
N ARG A 180 -14.52 -0.47 -0.32
CA ARG A 180 -15.76 -0.11 -1.02
C ARG A 180 -16.66 0.75 -0.14
N ALA A 181 -16.89 1.98 -0.56
CA ALA A 181 -17.86 2.90 0.05
C ALA A 181 -19.22 2.90 -0.68
N ASP A 182 -19.40 2.05 -1.70
CA ASP A 182 -20.60 2.03 -2.54
C ASP A 182 -21.76 1.22 -1.93
N ALA A 183 -22.95 1.39 -2.52
CA ALA A 183 -24.17 0.68 -2.12
C ALA A 183 -24.07 -0.85 -2.30
N GLY A 184 -23.03 -1.34 -3.00
CA GLY A 184 -22.73 -2.77 -3.14
C GLY A 184 -21.93 -3.34 -1.96
N ARG A 185 -21.56 -2.53 -0.97
CA ARG A 185 -20.83 -2.97 0.22
C ARG A 185 -21.65 -4.00 1.00
N ARG A 186 -21.11 -5.21 1.12
CA ARG A 186 -21.66 -6.24 2.01
C ARG A 186 -21.34 -5.89 3.46
N ALA A 187 -22.35 -5.94 4.34
CA ALA A 187 -22.12 -5.89 5.78
C ALA A 187 -21.45 -7.20 6.21
N LEU A 188 -20.20 -7.08 6.69
CA LEU A 188 -19.41 -8.21 7.18
C LEU A 188 -19.36 -8.14 8.71
N PRO A 189 -19.63 -9.24 9.44
CA PRO A 189 -19.69 -9.24 10.91
C PRO A 189 -18.31 -9.31 11.58
N MET A 190 -17.24 -8.92 10.88
CA MET A 190 -15.86 -8.94 11.37
C MET A 190 -15.05 -7.77 10.79
N SER A 191 -13.93 -7.44 11.44
CA SER A 191 -12.97 -6.47 10.91
C SER A 191 -12.14 -7.05 9.75
N PRO A 192 -11.55 -6.21 8.87
CA PRO A 192 -10.62 -6.71 7.86
C PRO A 192 -9.40 -7.39 8.49
N GLU A 193 -8.96 -6.90 9.65
CA GLU A 193 -7.84 -7.50 10.39
C GLU A 193 -8.18 -8.91 10.91
N ASP A 194 -9.36 -9.13 11.46
CA ASP A 194 -9.79 -10.47 11.93
C ASP A 194 -9.94 -11.44 10.76
N LEU A 195 -10.44 -10.95 9.61
CA LEU A 195 -10.60 -11.77 8.41
C LEU A 195 -9.23 -12.19 7.84
N LEU A 196 -8.25 -11.28 7.82
CA LEU A 196 -6.90 -11.58 7.34
C LEU A 196 -6.17 -12.50 8.32
N GLU A 197 -6.27 -12.26 9.63
CA GLU A 197 -5.67 -13.11 10.66
C GLU A 197 -6.18 -14.55 10.55
N ALA A 198 -7.50 -14.74 10.43
CA ALA A 198 -8.09 -16.06 10.25
C ALA A 198 -7.59 -16.75 8.96
N ALA A 199 -7.52 -16.03 7.84
CA ALA A 199 -7.04 -16.58 6.57
C ALA A 199 -5.55 -16.97 6.62
N VAL A 200 -4.71 -16.12 7.21
CA VAL A 200 -3.28 -16.38 7.40
C VAL A 200 -3.07 -17.55 8.35
N LEU A 201 -3.81 -17.64 9.46
CA LEU A 201 -3.71 -18.76 10.39
C LEU A 201 -4.01 -20.10 9.72
N VAL A 202 -5.13 -20.20 8.98
CA VAL A 202 -5.49 -21.41 8.22
C VAL A 202 -4.41 -21.75 7.19
N TYR A 203 -3.89 -20.74 6.51
CA TYR A 203 -2.83 -20.92 5.51
C TYR A 203 -1.54 -21.46 6.15
N LEU A 204 -1.07 -20.85 7.24
CA LEU A 204 0.16 -21.28 7.93
C LEU A 204 0.01 -22.66 8.58
N GLN A 205 -1.17 -23.00 9.12
CA GLN A 205 -1.48 -24.35 9.59
C GLN A 205 -1.44 -25.38 8.45
N GLY A 206 -2.01 -25.05 7.29
CA GLY A 206 -1.95 -25.89 6.09
C GLY A 206 -0.53 -26.13 5.58
N LEU A 207 0.39 -25.20 5.85
CA LEU A 207 1.82 -25.35 5.59
C LEU A 207 2.60 -26.04 6.72
N GLY A 208 1.96 -26.35 7.85
CA GLY A 208 2.62 -26.93 9.03
C GLY A 208 3.55 -25.96 9.77
N LEU A 209 3.36 -24.65 9.59
CA LEU A 209 4.21 -23.61 10.19
C LEU A 209 3.74 -23.15 11.59
N VAL A 210 2.49 -23.43 11.96
CA VAL A 210 1.91 -23.12 13.28
C VAL A 210 0.95 -24.23 13.70
N GLY A 211 0.98 -24.61 14.98
CA GLY A 211 0.07 -25.60 15.56
C GLY A 211 0.46 -27.05 15.25
N GLY A 212 0.84 -27.80 16.29
CA GLY A 212 1.20 -29.20 16.21
C GLY A 212 0.03 -30.15 16.41
N ALA A 213 -0.21 -31.01 15.42
CA ALA A 213 -0.06 -32.45 15.59
C ALA A 213 0.19 -33.01 14.20
N ALA A 214 1.29 -33.76 14.03
CA ALA A 214 1.34 -34.73 12.96
C ALA A 214 0.06 -35.58 13.06
N SER A 215 -0.80 -35.50 12.06
CA SER A 215 -1.83 -36.51 11.86
C SER A 215 -1.12 -37.82 11.47
N HIS A 216 -0.62 -38.53 12.47
CA HIS A 216 -0.42 -39.97 12.35
C HIS A 216 -1.81 -40.62 12.23
N GLY A 217 -2.04 -41.27 11.08
CA GLY A 217 -3.25 -42.04 10.76
C GLY A 217 -4.32 -41.17 10.09
N THR A 218 -4.87 -41.49 8.93
CA THR A 218 -5.04 -42.77 8.25
C THR A 218 -5.19 -42.51 6.75
N ALA A 219 -4.54 -43.32 5.91
CA ALA A 219 -4.84 -43.35 4.48
C ALA A 219 -6.31 -43.76 4.26
N PRO A 220 -7.10 -43.03 3.45
CA PRO A 220 -8.22 -43.63 2.77
C PRO A 220 -7.73 -44.09 1.40
N GLY A 221 -7.70 -45.41 1.22
CA GLY A 221 -7.74 -45.98 -0.12
C GLY A 221 -8.94 -45.42 -0.86
N GLY A 222 -8.69 -44.65 -1.90
CA GLY A 222 -9.70 -44.11 -2.79
C GLY A 222 -9.09 -44.02 -4.17
N ARG A 223 -9.40 -45.03 -5.00
CA ARG A 223 -9.17 -44.97 -6.44
C ARG A 223 -9.86 -43.72 -7.00
N TRP A 224 -9.09 -42.92 -7.72
CA TRP A 224 -9.55 -42.37 -8.99
C TRP A 224 -8.58 -42.89 -10.05
#